data_AF-A0A553JT60-F1
#
_entry.id   AF-A0A553JT60-F1
#
_cell.length_a   1.000
_cell.length_b   1.000
_cell.length_c   1.000
_cell.angle_alpha   90.00
_cell.angle_beta   90.00
_cell.angle_gamma   90.00
#
_symmetry.space_group_name_H-M   'P 1'
#
loop_
_entity.id
_entity.type
_entity.pdbx_description
1 polymer ?
#
loop_
_entity_poly.entity_id
_entity_poly.type
_entity_poly.pdbx_seq_one_letter_code
_entity_poly.pdbx_strand_id
1 'polypeptide(L)'
;MQSFIELEALNQSLTELLIILDKEPAENEETDELVSNLLDLVGKRQLLLDELLVTIKLEDKAMWQKQLALTHDFEQQAKVIMRHRQELMHLSSKSKRQINVYKSIDAK
;
A
#
# COMPACT_ATOMS: atom_id res chain seq x y z
N MET A 1 14.37 -10.47 -20.96
CA MET A 1 14.52 -11.34 -19.77
C MET A 1 14.86 -10.52 -18.52
N GLN A 2 15.87 -9.65 -18.56
CA GLN A 2 16.25 -8.78 -17.43
C GLN A 2 15.06 -7.97 -16.85
N SER A 3 14.25 -7.35 -17.70
CA SER A 3 13.07 -6.57 -17.30
C SER A 3 11.99 -7.37 -16.56
N PHE A 4 11.87 -8.68 -16.81
CA PHE A 4 10.93 -9.53 -16.06
C PHE A 4 11.45 -9.92 -14.68
N ILE A 5 12.77 -10.07 -14.53
CA ILE A 5 13.42 -10.30 -13.24
C ILE A 5 13.25 -9.04 -12.37
N GLU A 6 13.45 -7.86 -12.95
CA GLU A 6 13.25 -6.58 -12.27
C GLU A 6 11.80 -6.38 -11.83
N LEU A 7 10.83 -6.77 -12.67
CA LEU A 7 9.41 -6.72 -12.32
C LEU A 7 9.08 -7.64 -11.14
N GLU A 8 9.64 -8.85 -11.11
CA GLU A 8 9.45 -9.76 -9.97
C GLU A 8 10.11 -9.24 -8.70
N ALA A 9 11.27 -8.61 -8.79
CA ALA A 9 11.88 -7.95 -7.64
C ALA A 9 10.99 -6.82 -7.09
N LEU A 10 10.42 -5.99 -7.97
CA LEU A 10 9.46 -4.96 -7.57
C LEU A 10 8.19 -5.55 -6.95
N ASN A 11 7.67 -6.65 -7.49
CA ASN A 11 6.52 -7.34 -6.91
C ASN A 11 6.82 -7.87 -5.49
N GLN A 12 8.02 -8.39 -5.27
CA GLN A 12 8.45 -8.86 -3.95
C GLN A 12 8.55 -7.69 -2.96
N SER A 13 9.18 -6.58 -3.35
CA SER A 13 9.27 -5.38 -2.51
C SER A 13 7.89 -4.79 -2.19
N LEU A 14 6.96 -4.77 -3.15
CA LEU A 14 5.58 -4.34 -2.92
C LEU A 14 4.86 -5.25 -1.93
N THR A 15 5.03 -6.57 -2.06
CA THR A 15 4.43 -7.55 -1.15
C THR A 15 4.92 -7.33 0.28
N GLU A 16 6.25 -7.20 0.46
CA GLU A 16 6.86 -6.96 1.77
C GLU A 16 6.39 -5.64 2.37
N LEU A 17 6.37 -4.56 1.58
CA LEU A 17 5.93 -3.26 2.04
C LEU A 17 4.45 -3.25 2.46
N LEU A 18 3.57 -3.89 1.68
CA LEU A 18 2.16 -3.99 2.02
C LEU A 18 1.94 -4.83 3.29
N ILE A 19 2.73 -5.88 3.53
CA ILE A 19 2.70 -6.65 4.78
C ILE A 19 3.13 -5.79 5.98
N ILE A 20 4.15 -4.94 5.82
CA ILE A 20 4.58 -4.02 6.87
C ILE A 20 3.47 -3.00 7.15
N LEU A 21 2.91 -2.41 6.10
CA LEU A 21 1.87 -1.38 6.21
C LEU A 21 0.55 -1.88 6.83
N ASP A 22 0.27 -3.17 6.72
CA ASP A 22 -0.88 -3.83 7.34
C ASP A 22 -0.68 -4.02 8.87
N LYS A 23 0.57 -4.06 9.33
CA LYS A 23 0.93 -4.29 10.75
C LYS A 23 1.25 -3.01 11.51
N GLU A 24 1.73 -1.98 10.83
CA GLU A 24 2.16 -0.75 11.48
C GLU A 24 0.98 0.12 11.96
N PRO A 25 0.98 0.57 13.23
CA PRO A 25 -0.03 1.49 13.74
C PRO A 25 0.04 2.84 13.02
N ALA A 26 -1.13 3.40 12.69
CA ALA A 26 -1.24 4.70 12.00
C ALA A 26 -0.66 5.91 12.78
N GLU A 27 -0.24 5.73 14.03
CA GLU A 27 0.36 6.77 14.88
C GLU A 27 1.90 6.80 14.77
N ASN A 28 2.51 5.83 14.08
CA ASN A 28 3.95 5.81 13.82
C ASN A 28 4.30 6.77 12.67
N GLU A 29 5.18 7.75 12.92
CA GLU A 29 5.66 8.71 11.91
C GLU A 29 6.32 8.03 10.70
N GLU A 30 6.88 6.83 10.88
CA GLU A 30 7.47 6.03 9.80
C GLU A 30 6.41 5.55 8.78
N THR A 31 5.12 5.56 9.15
CA THR A 31 4.03 5.15 8.26
C THR A 31 3.92 6.05 7.04
N ASP A 32 4.15 7.34 7.18
CA ASP A 32 4.08 8.29 6.06
C ASP A 32 5.20 8.02 5.05
N GLU A 33 6.41 7.70 5.54
CA GLU A 33 7.53 7.29 4.68
C GLU A 33 7.21 5.98 3.96
N LEU A 34 6.67 4.98 4.66
CA LEU A 34 6.28 3.71 4.04
C LEU A 34 5.18 3.88 2.97
N VAL A 35 4.26 4.82 3.16
CA VAL A 35 3.25 5.16 2.14
C VAL A 35 3.90 5.84 0.94
N SER A 36 4.85 6.76 1.15
CA SER A 36 5.61 7.38 0.07
C SER A 36 6.38 6.31 -0.73
N ASN A 37 7.04 5.39 -0.03
CA ASN A 37 7.75 4.27 -0.64
C ASN A 37 6.80 3.36 -1.45
N LEU A 38 5.56 3.16 -0.98
CA LEU A 38 4.56 2.40 -1.72
C LEU A 38 4.20 3.08 -3.03
N LEU A 39 4.00 4.40 -3.01
CA LEU A 39 3.70 5.18 -4.21
C LEU A 39 4.85 5.09 -5.23
N ASP A 40 6.10 5.19 -4.76
CA ASP A 40 7.28 5.09 -5.62
C ASP A 40 7.42 3.70 -6.24
N LEU A 41 7.22 2.64 -5.46
CA LEU A 41 7.30 1.26 -5.97
C LEU A 41 6.18 0.96 -6.97
N VAL A 42 4.95 1.41 -6.70
CA VAL A 42 3.82 1.26 -7.64
C VAL A 42 4.11 2.03 -8.93
N GLY A 43 4.65 3.25 -8.84
CA GLY A 43 5.04 4.04 -9.99
C GLY A 43 6.11 3.35 -10.84
N LYS A 44 7.19 2.85 -10.22
CA LYS A 44 8.23 2.07 -10.91
C LYS A 44 7.68 0.82 -11.58
N ARG A 45 6.80 0.09 -10.89
CA ARG A 45 6.14 -1.09 -11.45
C ARG A 45 5.28 -0.74 -12.66
N GLN A 46 4.52 0.35 -12.60
CA GLN A 46 3.67 0.78 -13.71
C GLN A 46 4.50 1.12 -14.95
N LEU A 47 5.56 1.92 -14.79
CA LEU A 47 6.46 2.27 -15.89
C LEU A 47 7.07 1.03 -16.55
N LEU A 48 7.54 0.07 -15.74
CA LEU A 48 8.13 -1.16 -16.25
C LEU A 48 7.10 -2.05 -16.97
N LEU A 49 5.88 -2.13 -16.46
CA LEU A 49 4.79 -2.84 -17.13
C LEU A 49 4.45 -2.17 -18.46
N ASP A 50 4.35 -0.84 -18.50
CA ASP A 50 4.06 -0.10 -19.73
C ASP A 50 5.12 -0.38 -20.80
N GLU A 51 6.40 -0.37 -20.44
CA GLU A 51 7.51 -0.73 -21.33
C GLU A 51 7.40 -2.16 -21.86
N LEU A 52 7.13 -3.13 -20.97
CA LEU A 52 7.00 -4.54 -21.33
C LEU A 52 5.77 -4.81 -22.21
N LEU A 53 4.67 -4.07 -22.00
CA LEU A 53 3.43 -4.20 -22.77
C LEU A 53 3.57 -3.67 -24.21
N VAL A 54 4.60 -2.87 -24.53
CA VAL A 54 4.88 -2.46 -25.91
C VAL A 54 5.22 -3.66 -26.80
N THR A 55 5.81 -4.72 -26.23
CA THR A 55 6.31 -5.87 -26.99
C THR A 55 5.70 -7.18 -26.50
N ILE A 56 4.37 -7.25 -26.47
CA ILE A 56 3.65 -8.46 -26.03
C ILE A 56 3.87 -9.61 -27.01
N LYS A 57 4.31 -10.75 -26.46
CA LYS A 57 4.37 -12.01 -27.19
C LYS A 57 3.43 -13.03 -26.58
N LEU A 58 2.92 -13.94 -27.41
CA LEU A 58 2.01 -15.00 -26.98
C LEU A 58 2.66 -15.95 -25.97
N GLU A 59 3.97 -16.15 -26.08
CA GLU A 59 4.79 -17.00 -25.18
C GLU A 59 4.81 -16.49 -23.73
N ASP A 60 4.55 -15.20 -23.50
CA ASP A 60 4.55 -14.58 -22.18
C ASP A 60 3.17 -14.63 -21.48
N LYS A 61 2.15 -15.27 -22.09
CA LYS A 61 0.77 -15.25 -21.58
C LYS A 61 0.64 -15.63 -20.10
N ALA A 62 1.32 -16.70 -19.67
CA ALA A 62 1.26 -17.16 -18.28
C ALA A 62 1.82 -16.12 -17.31
N MET A 63 2.89 -15.43 -17.72
CA MET A 63 3.51 -14.35 -16.96
C MET A 63 2.55 -13.15 -16.85
N TRP A 64 1.89 -12.76 -17.95
CA TRP A 64 0.91 -11.67 -17.91
C TRP A 64 -0.31 -11.99 -17.04
N GLN A 65 -0.78 -13.24 -17.04
CA GLN A 65 -1.83 -13.68 -16.13
C GLN A 65 -1.41 -13.55 -14.66
N LYS A 66 -0.16 -13.91 -14.34
CA LYS A 66 0.40 -13.70 -13.00
C LYS A 66 0.44 -12.21 -12.63
N GLN A 67 0.89 -11.33 -13.52
CA GLN A 67 0.96 -9.90 -13.25
C GLN A 67 -0.42 -9.26 -13.05
N LEU A 68 -1.44 -9.75 -13.76
CA LEU A 68 -2.83 -9.32 -13.56
C LEU A 68 -3.35 -9.75 -12.19
N ALA A 69 -3.12 -11.01 -11.80
CA ALA A 69 -3.49 -11.50 -10.47
C ALA A 69 -2.81 -10.70 -9.35
N LEU A 70 -1.50 -10.49 -9.45
CA LEU A 70 -0.75 -9.67 -8.49
C LEU A 70 -1.27 -8.24 -8.39
N THR A 71 -1.63 -7.63 -9.53
CA THR A 71 -2.20 -6.27 -9.53
C THR A 71 -3.52 -6.23 -8.77
N HIS A 72 -4.37 -7.24 -8.96
CA HIS A 72 -5.61 -7.36 -8.20
C HIS A 72 -5.36 -7.54 -6.70
N ASP A 73 -4.43 -8.41 -6.33
CA ASP A 73 -4.11 -8.69 -4.93
C ASP A 73 -3.57 -7.44 -4.23
N PHE A 74 -2.64 -6.72 -4.86
CA PHE A 74 -2.10 -5.45 -4.34
C PHE A 74 -3.20 -4.39 -4.18
N GLU A 75 -4.12 -4.29 -5.14
CA GLU A 75 -5.25 -3.36 -5.07
C GLU A 75 -6.17 -3.68 -3.87
N GLN A 76 -6.50 -4.96 -3.68
CA GLN A 76 -7.33 -5.38 -2.55
C GLN A 76 -6.65 -5.10 -1.21
N GLN A 77 -5.36 -5.43 -1.09
CA GLN A 77 -4.61 -5.20 0.15
C GLN A 77 -4.48 -3.70 0.45
N ALA A 78 -4.18 -2.87 -0.56
CA ALA A 78 -4.12 -1.42 -0.40
C ALA A 78 -5.46 -0.83 0.06
N LYS A 79 -6.59 -1.33 -0.46
CA LYS A 79 -7.94 -0.92 -0.01
C LYS A 79 -8.20 -1.28 1.45
N VAL A 80 -7.76 -2.45 1.90
CA VAL A 80 -7.88 -2.89 3.30
C VAL A 80 -7.06 -1.96 4.20
N ILE A 81 -5.79 -1.72 3.87
CA ILE A 81 -4.89 -0.84 4.62
C ILE A 81 -5.48 0.59 4.70
N MET A 82 -5.96 1.12 3.57
CA MET A 82 -6.59 2.44 3.52
C MET A 82 -7.79 2.52 4.47
N ARG A 83 -8.68 1.52 4.45
CA ARG A 83 -9.86 1.47 5.32
C ARG A 83 -9.46 1.40 6.79
N HIS A 84 -8.53 0.50 7.13
CA HIS A 84 -8.07 0.34 8.51
C HIS A 84 -7.54 1.66 9.08
N ARG A 85 -6.79 2.42 8.27
CA ARG A 85 -6.28 3.74 8.66
C ARG A 85 -7.36 4.79 8.83
N GLN A 86 -8.33 4.85 7.92
CA GLN A 86 -9.47 5.75 8.06
C GLN A 86 -10.24 5.48 9.36
N GLU A 87 -10.46 4.22 9.71
CA GLU A 87 -11.10 3.82 10.96
C GLU A 87 -10.29 4.29 12.19
N LEU A 88 -8.97 4.12 12.18
CA LEU A 88 -8.10 4.60 13.25
C LEU A 88 -8.14 6.13 13.42
N MET A 89 -8.16 6.90 12.32
CA MET A 89 -8.29 8.37 12.37
C MET A 89 -9.65 8.81 12.96
N HIS A 90 -10.73 8.07 12.65
CA HIS A 90 -12.05 8.36 13.20
C HIS A 90 -12.16 8.00 14.69
N LEU A 91 -11.48 6.94 15.15
CA LEU A 91 -11.41 6.57 16.56
C LEU A 91 -10.59 7.56 17.38
N SER A 92 -9.42 7.96 16.90
CA SER A 92 -8.55 8.92 17.58
C SER A 92 -9.20 10.30 17.71
N SER A 93 -9.96 10.75 16.70
CA SER A 93 -10.73 12.00 16.77
C SER A 93 -11.92 11.96 17.76
N LYS A 94 -12.61 10.81 17.88
CA LYS A 94 -13.65 10.59 18.91
C LYS A 94 -13.05 10.56 20.32
N SER A 95 -11.93 9.86 20.50
CA SER A 95 -11.22 9.79 21.79
C SER A 95 -10.72 11.16 22.25
N LYS A 96 -10.09 11.95 21.36
CA LYS A 96 -9.68 13.35 21.65
C LYS A 96 -10.85 14.24 22.06
N ARG A 97 -12.03 14.08 21.45
CA ARG A 97 -13.24 14.82 21.89
C ARG A 97 -13.67 14.43 23.30
N GLN A 98 -13.69 13.14 23.63
CA GLN A 98 -14.07 12.70 24.97
C GLN A 98 -13.08 13.18 26.04
N ILE A 99 -11.77 13.13 25.75
CA ILE A 99 -10.73 13.62 26.69
C ILE A 99 -10.87 15.14 26.92
N ASN A 100 -11.17 15.94 25.90
CA ASN A 100 -11.41 17.38 26.07
C ASN A 100 -12.69 17.69 26.85
N VAL A 101 -13.73 16.85 26.76
CA VAL A 101 -14.94 16.99 27.59
C VAL A 101 -14.63 16.73 29.06
N TYR A 102 -13.82 15.71 29.38
CA TYR A 102 -13.44 15.45 30.78
C TYR A 102 -12.54 16.56 31.35
N LYS A 103 -11.53 17.05 30.59
CA LYS A 103 -10.67 18.16 31.03
C LYS A 103 -11.42 19.47 31.28
N SER A 104 -12.54 19.70 30.59
CA SER A 104 -13.35 20.91 30.78
C SER A 104 -14.34 20.81 31.95
N ILE A 105 -14.57 19.61 32.49
CA ILE A 105 -15.42 19.38 33.67
C ILE A 105 -14.60 19.52 34.97
N ASP A 106 -13.34 19.08 35.00
CA ASP A 106 -12.44 19.26 36.16
C ASP A 106 -11.91 20.70 36.34
N ALA A 107 -12.22 21.62 35.42
CA ALA A 107 -11.80 23.02 35.47
C ALA A 107 -12.85 23.96 36.08
N LYS A 108 -13.85 23.44 36.82
CA LYS A 108 -14.91 24.22 37.46
C LYS A 108 -14.94 24.06 38.96
#